data_AF-A0A067SNA8-F1
#
_entry.id   AF-A0A067SNA8-F1
#
_cell.length_a   1.000
_cell.length_b   1.000
_cell.length_c   1.000
_cell.angle_alpha   90.00
_cell.angle_beta   90.00
_cell.angle_gamma   90.00
#
_symmetry.space_group_name_H-M   'P 1'
#
loop_
_entity.id
_entity.type
_entity.pdbx_description
1 polymer ?
#
loop_
_entity_poly.entity_id
_entity_poly.type
_entity_poly.pdbx_seq_one_letter_code
_entity_poly.pdbx_strand_id
1 'polypeptide(L)'
;MWKFDIKTYNNFHPIAAANARFDKQLSYSGITRAELFSELSELFLEGVNAGQYAPCLIHRHYCLNEGERMVTSSNSTRPSRDRSLNIVAERWLKTGEEFEYRFTDNPASLAPPPSIAFMARFKSIVEENGIDVLGVCYAPTPSELAPGFVYSETVGQGDREQVLNIVHQSSLQGEKTYQTSWVPTLNPQDQSFTMSCTHNCVGCLDNQDDIGQNFEIQRGAKFESF
;
A
#
# COMPACT_ATOMS: atom_id res chain seq x y z
N MET A 1 3.11 -18.26 14.03
CA MET A 1 3.71 -16.93 13.82
C MET A 1 4.01 -16.80 12.34
N TRP A 2 3.31 -15.91 11.63
CA TRP A 2 3.59 -15.67 10.21
C TRP A 2 4.96 -15.00 10.08
N LYS A 3 5.80 -15.52 9.18
CA LYS A 3 7.10 -14.93 8.86
C LYS A 3 6.91 -14.07 7.61
N PHE A 4 7.29 -12.81 7.69
CA PHE A 4 7.33 -11.91 6.54
C PHE A 4 8.12 -12.57 5.39
N ASP A 5 7.50 -12.68 4.22
CA ASP A 5 8.10 -13.29 3.04
C ASP A 5 8.56 -12.22 2.05
N ILE A 6 9.86 -11.98 2.01
CA ILE A 6 10.48 -11.03 1.09
C ILE A 6 10.23 -11.38 -0.38
N LYS A 7 10.04 -12.67 -0.72
CA LYS A 7 9.78 -13.10 -2.11
C LYS A 7 8.41 -12.64 -2.55
N THR A 8 7.42 -12.81 -1.68
CA THR A 8 6.06 -12.31 -1.91
C THR A 8 6.07 -10.79 -2.04
N TYR A 9 6.71 -10.06 -1.12
CA TYR A 9 6.81 -8.59 -1.20
C TYR A 9 7.50 -8.12 -2.48
N ASN A 10 8.66 -8.72 -2.82
CA ASN A 10 9.41 -8.35 -4.01
C ASN A 10 8.66 -8.72 -5.31
N ASN A 11 7.64 -9.56 -5.28
CA ASN A 11 6.79 -9.83 -6.43
C ASN A 11 5.64 -8.83 -6.59
N PHE A 12 5.42 -7.92 -5.64
CA PHE A 12 4.45 -6.84 -5.83
C PHE A 12 4.89 -5.93 -6.97
N HIS A 13 3.90 -5.41 -7.70
CA HIS A 13 4.16 -4.46 -8.76
C HIS A 13 4.68 -3.14 -8.19
N PRO A 14 5.58 -2.44 -8.90
CA PRO A 14 5.80 -1.01 -8.68
C PRO A 14 4.50 -0.22 -8.87
N ILE A 15 4.44 0.98 -8.31
CA ILE A 15 3.17 1.73 -8.20
C ILE A 15 2.46 1.97 -9.54
N ALA A 16 3.20 2.32 -10.59
CA ALA A 16 2.64 2.58 -11.91
C ALA A 16 1.97 1.31 -12.50
N ALA A 17 2.63 0.16 -12.34
CA ALA A 17 2.12 -1.13 -12.80
C ALA A 17 0.96 -1.64 -11.92
N ALA A 18 1.01 -1.41 -10.60
CA ALA A 18 -0.09 -1.71 -9.69
C ALA A 18 -1.35 -0.91 -10.06
N ASN A 19 -1.22 0.39 -10.33
CA ASN A 19 -2.34 1.23 -10.75
C ASN A 19 -2.91 0.77 -12.09
N ALA A 20 -2.05 0.53 -13.09
CA ALA A 20 -2.50 0.03 -14.39
C ALA A 20 -3.21 -1.33 -14.28
N ARG A 21 -2.76 -2.21 -13.38
CA ARG A 21 -3.42 -3.49 -13.09
C ARG A 21 -4.79 -3.28 -12.44
N PHE A 22 -4.91 -2.34 -11.52
CA PHE A 22 -6.19 -2.00 -10.88
C PHE A 22 -7.22 -1.55 -11.92
N ASP A 23 -6.84 -0.63 -12.79
CA ASP A 23 -7.72 -0.12 -13.86
C ASP A 23 -8.14 -1.24 -14.82
N LYS A 24 -7.21 -2.15 -15.14
CA LYS A 24 -7.50 -3.33 -15.96
C LYS A 24 -8.47 -4.30 -15.28
N GLN A 25 -8.33 -4.52 -13.97
CA GLN A 25 -9.22 -5.41 -13.21
C GLN A 25 -10.64 -4.85 -13.13
N LEU A 26 -10.78 -3.55 -12.84
CA LEU A 26 -12.08 -2.86 -12.88
C LEU A 26 -12.73 -3.00 -14.27
N SER A 27 -11.96 -2.77 -15.34
CA SER A 27 -12.47 -2.93 -16.70
C SER A 27 -12.91 -4.37 -17.02
N TYR A 28 -12.26 -5.39 -16.44
CA TYR A 28 -12.62 -6.78 -16.67
C TYR A 28 -13.80 -7.26 -15.84
N SER A 29 -13.97 -6.76 -14.62
CA SER A 29 -15.14 -7.05 -13.79
C SER A 29 -16.39 -6.30 -14.26
N GLY A 30 -16.21 -5.25 -15.07
CA GLY A 30 -17.33 -4.47 -15.61
C GLY A 30 -17.91 -3.48 -14.60
N ILE A 31 -17.19 -3.20 -13.51
CA ILE A 31 -17.57 -2.19 -12.53
C ILE A 31 -16.66 -0.96 -12.63
N THR A 32 -17.21 0.17 -12.25
CA THR A 32 -16.47 1.41 -12.05
C THR A 32 -15.77 1.42 -10.69
N ARG A 33 -14.77 2.28 -10.55
CA ARG A 33 -14.13 2.53 -9.25
C ARG A 33 -15.13 3.05 -8.21
N ALA A 34 -16.13 3.82 -8.62
CA ALA A 34 -17.16 4.35 -7.74
C ALA A 34 -18.07 3.26 -7.15
N GLU A 35 -18.47 2.28 -7.97
CA GLU A 35 -19.28 1.14 -7.51
C GLU A 35 -18.51 0.29 -6.48
N LEU A 36 -17.27 -0.08 -6.79
CA LEU A 36 -16.39 -0.79 -5.84
C LEU A 36 -16.22 -0.01 -4.54
N PHE A 37 -15.96 1.30 -4.64
CA PHE A 37 -15.73 2.15 -3.48
C PHE A 37 -16.99 2.35 -2.64
N SER A 38 -18.18 2.29 -3.23
CA SER A 38 -19.43 2.28 -2.46
C SER A 38 -19.52 1.03 -1.58
N GLU A 39 -19.30 -0.15 -2.14
CA GLU A 39 -19.32 -1.42 -1.39
C GLU A 39 -18.26 -1.48 -0.29
N LEU A 40 -17.04 -1.06 -0.60
CA LEU A 40 -15.98 -0.98 0.39
C LEU A 40 -16.33 0.04 1.48
N SER A 41 -16.88 1.21 1.13
CA SER A 41 -17.16 2.26 2.12
C SER A 41 -18.09 1.79 3.23
N GLU A 42 -19.11 1.00 2.89
CA GLU A 42 -20.02 0.41 3.88
C GLU A 42 -19.27 -0.45 4.89
N LEU A 43 -18.34 -1.30 4.42
CA LEU A 43 -17.52 -2.15 5.28
C LEU A 43 -16.58 -1.33 6.19
N PHE A 44 -15.91 -0.32 5.63
CA PHE A 44 -14.93 0.49 6.34
C PHE A 44 -15.57 1.49 7.33
N LEU A 45 -16.84 1.82 7.16
CA LEU A 45 -17.61 2.69 8.07
C LEU A 45 -18.48 1.92 9.07
N GLU A 46 -18.43 0.59 9.06
CA GLU A 46 -19.26 -0.23 9.93
C GLU A 46 -18.71 -0.27 11.38
N GLY A 47 -19.52 0.20 12.32
CA GLY A 47 -19.33 -0.01 13.75
C GLY A 47 -17.94 0.41 14.26
N VAL A 48 -17.20 -0.55 14.82
CA VAL A 48 -15.88 -0.29 15.40
C VAL A 48 -14.78 -0.05 14.34
N ASN A 49 -15.03 -0.35 13.07
CA ASN A 49 -14.04 -0.16 12.01
C ASN A 49 -13.98 1.28 11.50
N ALA A 50 -15.04 2.06 11.76
CA ALA A 50 -15.21 3.41 11.25
C ALA A 50 -14.01 4.30 11.62
N GLY A 51 -13.34 4.82 10.58
CA GLY A 51 -12.20 5.72 10.71
C GLY A 51 -10.89 5.06 11.16
N GLN A 52 -10.84 3.72 11.31
CA GLN A 52 -9.62 3.00 11.71
C GLN A 52 -8.79 2.54 10.52
N TYR A 53 -9.45 2.13 9.43
CA TYR A 53 -8.80 1.52 8.27
C TYR A 53 -9.22 2.20 6.97
N ALA A 54 -8.42 1.98 5.93
CA ALA A 54 -8.68 2.42 4.56
C ALA A 54 -8.24 1.34 3.57
N PRO A 55 -8.88 1.19 2.39
CA PRO A 55 -8.30 0.44 1.30
C PRO A 55 -7.02 1.12 0.81
N CYS A 56 -6.01 0.31 0.47
CA CYS A 56 -4.78 0.78 -0.15
C CYS A 56 -4.39 -0.09 -1.35
N LEU A 57 -3.66 0.51 -2.28
CA LEU A 57 -3.09 -0.19 -3.42
C LEU A 57 -1.84 -0.96 -2.98
N ILE A 58 -1.81 -2.27 -3.20
CA ILE A 58 -0.67 -3.13 -2.93
C ILE A 58 0.39 -2.88 -4.00
N HIS A 59 1.52 -2.35 -3.59
CA HIS A 59 2.68 -2.12 -4.42
C HIS A 59 3.95 -2.21 -3.58
N ARG A 60 5.10 -2.42 -4.22
CA ARG A 60 6.40 -2.29 -3.56
C ARG A 60 6.97 -0.89 -3.78
N HIS A 61 7.63 -0.34 -2.77
CA HIS A 61 8.43 0.87 -2.91
C HIS A 61 9.84 0.54 -3.43
N TYR A 62 10.47 -0.51 -2.87
CA TYR A 62 11.83 -0.95 -3.20
C TYR A 62 11.95 -2.47 -3.12
N CYS A 63 12.98 -3.04 -3.76
CA CYS A 63 13.35 -4.44 -3.50
C CYS A 63 13.94 -4.58 -2.09
N LEU A 64 13.49 -5.62 -1.38
CA LEU A 64 13.97 -5.97 -0.05
C LEU A 64 15.03 -7.07 -0.12
N ASN A 65 16.08 -6.92 0.68
CA ASN A 65 17.06 -7.96 0.94
C ASN A 65 16.56 -8.92 2.04
N GLU A 66 17.22 -10.07 2.17
CA GLU A 66 16.91 -11.05 3.22
C GLU A 66 16.94 -10.40 4.61
N GLY A 67 15.82 -10.52 5.33
CA GLY A 67 15.62 -9.95 6.65
C GLY A 67 15.15 -8.50 6.67
N GLU A 68 15.05 -7.81 5.54
CA GLU A 68 14.45 -6.47 5.49
C GLU A 68 12.91 -6.55 5.47
N ARG A 69 12.28 -5.47 5.93
CA ARG A 69 10.86 -5.13 5.76
C ARG A 69 10.77 -3.62 5.54
N MET A 70 9.75 -3.14 4.83
CA MET A 70 9.51 -1.70 4.76
C MET A 70 9.01 -1.19 6.11
N VAL A 71 9.64 -0.14 6.63
CA VAL A 71 9.27 0.49 7.89
C VAL A 71 9.13 1.99 7.69
N THR A 72 7.94 2.51 8.00
CA THR A 72 7.65 3.94 8.10
C THR A 72 8.03 4.44 9.50
N SER A 73 8.88 5.47 9.57
CA SER A 73 9.28 6.14 10.80
C SER A 73 9.16 7.64 10.60
N SER A 74 8.28 8.28 11.39
CA SER A 74 7.88 9.67 11.15
C SER A 74 7.34 9.83 9.72
N ASN A 75 8.01 10.62 8.89
CA ASN A 75 7.65 10.87 7.49
C ASN A 75 8.55 10.13 6.48
N SER A 76 9.36 9.17 6.92
CA SER A 76 10.29 8.43 6.06
C SER A 76 9.98 6.92 6.07
N THR A 77 9.90 6.32 4.89
CA THR A 77 9.62 4.89 4.70
C THR A 77 10.77 4.24 3.95
N ARG A 78 11.41 3.23 4.57
CA ARG A 78 12.62 2.58 4.02
C ARG A 78 12.75 1.12 4.46
N PRO A 79 13.54 0.29 3.73
CA PRO A 79 13.91 -1.04 4.19
C PRO A 79 14.62 -0.99 5.55
N SER A 80 14.24 -1.89 6.46
CA SER A 80 14.87 -2.03 7.77
C SER A 80 14.94 -3.49 8.20
N ARG A 81 16.03 -3.85 8.88
CA ARG A 81 16.21 -5.15 9.55
C ARG A 81 15.81 -5.11 11.03
N ASP A 82 15.38 -3.95 11.53
CA ASP A 82 15.01 -3.77 12.92
C ASP A 82 13.82 -4.67 13.30
N ARG A 83 13.96 -5.32 14.46
CA ARG A 83 13.01 -6.26 15.07
C ARG A 83 12.42 -5.76 16.37
N SER A 84 12.58 -4.46 16.66
CA SER A 84 11.97 -3.80 17.81
C SER A 84 10.47 -4.11 17.89
N LEU A 85 9.98 -4.30 19.12
CA LEU A 85 8.55 -4.46 19.42
C LEU A 85 7.75 -3.19 19.14
N ASN A 86 8.44 -2.06 18.95
CA ASN A 86 7.85 -0.78 18.53
C ASN A 86 7.55 -0.74 17.03
N ILE A 87 7.94 -1.76 16.26
CA ILE A 87 7.61 -1.87 14.84
C ILE A 87 6.43 -2.81 14.66
N VAL A 88 5.28 -2.24 14.35
CA VAL A 88 4.00 -2.93 14.17
C VAL A 88 3.53 -2.86 12.73
N ALA A 89 2.64 -3.76 12.32
CA ALA A 89 2.07 -3.73 10.99
C ALA A 89 1.22 -2.47 10.78
N GLU A 90 1.27 -1.93 9.55
CA GLU A 90 0.40 -0.83 9.13
C GLU A 90 -0.38 -1.10 7.84
N ARG A 91 0.02 -2.14 7.08
CA ARG A 91 -0.70 -2.61 5.88
C ARG A 91 -0.81 -4.13 5.84
N TRP A 92 -1.96 -4.61 5.37
CA TRP A 92 -2.33 -6.02 5.27
C TRP A 92 -2.86 -6.36 3.88
N LEU A 93 -2.49 -7.53 3.38
CA LEU A 93 -3.08 -8.14 2.20
C LEU A 93 -4.53 -8.56 2.49
N LYS A 94 -5.33 -8.81 1.45
CA LYS A 94 -6.74 -9.27 1.61
C LYS A 94 -6.90 -10.56 2.44
N THR A 95 -5.84 -11.33 2.55
CA THR A 95 -5.67 -12.55 3.36
C THR A 95 -5.38 -12.28 4.83
N GLY A 96 -5.08 -11.04 5.21
CA GLY A 96 -4.70 -10.62 6.57
C GLY A 96 -3.20 -10.68 6.85
N GLU A 97 -2.38 -11.11 5.89
CA GLU A 97 -0.93 -11.09 6.05
C GLU A 97 -0.40 -9.66 5.99
N GLU A 98 0.48 -9.32 6.91
CA GLU A 98 1.15 -8.03 7.00
C GLU A 98 2.17 -7.88 5.87
N PHE A 99 2.26 -6.70 5.26
CA PHE A 99 3.27 -6.47 4.22
C PHE A 99 4.05 -5.15 4.35
N GLU A 100 3.58 -4.19 5.15
CA GLU A 100 4.35 -3.00 5.53
C GLU A 100 4.11 -2.65 7.00
N TYR A 101 5.09 -1.95 7.57
CA TYR A 101 5.21 -1.74 9.00
C TYR A 101 5.50 -0.28 9.33
N ARG A 102 5.18 0.13 10.55
CA ARG A 102 5.57 1.42 11.10
C ARG A 102 6.25 1.30 12.45
N PHE A 103 7.16 2.21 12.71
CA PHE A 103 7.67 2.47 14.05
C PHE A 103 6.69 3.35 14.83
N THR A 104 6.44 3.02 16.09
CA THR A 104 5.69 3.83 17.05
C THR A 104 6.23 3.62 18.47
N ASP A 105 6.34 4.70 19.24
CA ASP A 105 6.71 4.61 20.66
C ASP A 105 5.54 4.16 21.55
N ASN A 106 4.33 4.13 21.00
CA ASN A 106 3.13 3.69 21.70
C ASN A 106 2.28 2.75 20.83
N PRO A 107 2.66 1.46 20.71
CA PRO A 107 1.87 0.48 19.96
C PRO A 107 0.41 0.39 20.41
N ALA A 108 0.15 0.61 21.71
CA ALA A 108 -1.19 0.49 22.30
C ALA A 108 -2.13 1.64 21.92
N SER A 109 -1.64 2.77 21.39
CA SER A 109 -2.50 3.86 20.91
C SER A 109 -3.01 3.66 19.49
N LEU A 110 -2.50 2.67 18.76
CA LEU A 110 -2.98 2.35 17.43
C LEU A 110 -4.25 1.51 17.51
N ALA A 111 -5.10 1.63 16.48
CA ALA A 111 -6.18 0.68 16.31
C ALA A 111 -5.62 -0.75 16.24
N PRO A 112 -6.32 -1.77 16.76
CA PRO A 112 -5.87 -3.16 16.63
C PRO A 112 -5.71 -3.55 15.15
N PRO A 113 -5.04 -4.67 14.83
CA PRO A 113 -5.10 -5.21 13.48
C PRO A 113 -6.56 -5.50 13.05
N PRO A 114 -6.89 -5.40 11.75
CA PRO A 114 -8.24 -5.70 11.26
C PRO A 114 -8.70 -7.10 11.69
N SER A 115 -9.94 -7.21 12.15
CA SER A 115 -10.48 -8.49 12.60
C SER A 115 -10.59 -9.52 11.47
N ILE A 116 -10.58 -10.81 11.81
CA ILE A 116 -10.76 -11.90 10.82
C ILE A 116 -12.08 -11.74 10.05
N ALA A 117 -13.16 -11.35 10.73
CA ALA A 117 -14.47 -11.13 10.11
C ALA A 117 -14.45 -9.96 9.12
N PHE A 118 -13.79 -8.85 9.49
CA PHE A 118 -13.59 -7.72 8.60
C PHE A 118 -12.78 -8.13 7.36
N MET A 119 -11.65 -8.82 7.55
CA MET A 119 -10.79 -9.27 6.44
C MET A 119 -11.51 -10.27 5.53
N ALA A 120 -12.34 -11.15 6.08
CA ALA A 120 -13.14 -12.08 5.28
C ALA A 120 -14.14 -11.35 4.38
N ARG A 121 -14.83 -10.31 4.89
CA ARG A 121 -15.73 -9.47 4.09
C ARG A 121 -14.98 -8.67 3.03
N PHE A 122 -13.87 -8.04 3.41
CA PHE A 122 -13.00 -7.32 2.47
C PHE A 122 -12.55 -8.23 1.33
N LYS A 123 -12.08 -9.43 1.67
CA LYS A 123 -11.66 -10.45 0.71
C LYS A 123 -12.79 -10.84 -0.25
N SER A 124 -14.01 -11.08 0.26
CA SER A 124 -15.17 -11.42 -0.56
C SER A 124 -15.43 -10.36 -1.63
N ILE A 125 -15.52 -9.09 -1.21
CA ILE A 125 -15.79 -7.94 -2.10
C ILE A 125 -14.74 -7.85 -3.21
N VAL A 126 -13.45 -7.92 -2.86
CA VAL A 126 -12.40 -7.78 -3.89
C VAL A 126 -12.30 -9.02 -4.79
N GLU A 127 -12.53 -10.23 -4.27
CA GLU A 127 -12.45 -11.47 -5.07
C GLU A 127 -13.64 -11.69 -6.00
N GLU A 128 -14.85 -11.35 -5.56
CA GLU A 128 -16.05 -11.35 -6.42
C GLU A 128 -15.86 -10.46 -7.66
N ASN A 129 -15.09 -9.39 -7.50
CA ASN A 129 -14.75 -8.45 -8.55
C ASN A 129 -13.39 -8.73 -9.23
N GLY A 130 -12.72 -9.85 -8.94
CA GLY A 130 -11.45 -10.23 -9.57
C GLY A 130 -10.28 -9.26 -9.29
N ILE A 131 -10.34 -8.52 -8.18
CA ILE A 131 -9.35 -7.54 -7.76
C ILE A 131 -8.36 -8.18 -6.78
N ASP A 132 -7.07 -8.08 -7.08
CA ASP A 132 -6.00 -8.63 -6.25
C ASP A 132 -4.93 -7.61 -5.84
N VAL A 133 -5.05 -6.37 -6.30
CA VAL A 133 -4.12 -5.27 -6.01
C VAL A 133 -4.58 -4.38 -4.86
N LEU A 134 -5.67 -4.72 -4.16
CA LEU A 134 -6.13 -3.97 -2.99
C LEU A 134 -5.82 -4.72 -1.69
N GLY A 135 -5.33 -3.95 -0.73
CA GLY A 135 -5.13 -4.35 0.65
C GLY A 135 -5.81 -3.36 1.60
N VAL A 136 -5.51 -3.51 2.88
CA VAL A 136 -6.01 -2.67 3.96
C VAL A 136 -4.83 -1.96 4.60
N CYS A 137 -4.95 -0.68 4.88
CA CYS A 137 -4.00 0.08 5.69
C CYS A 137 -4.73 0.76 6.86
N TYR A 138 -3.98 1.28 7.82
CA TYR A 138 -4.56 2.25 8.76
C TYR A 138 -5.10 3.46 7.99
N ALA A 139 -6.26 3.96 8.42
CA ALA A 139 -6.80 5.20 7.88
C ALA A 139 -5.83 6.35 8.19
N PRO A 140 -5.43 7.13 7.19
CA PRO A 140 -4.70 8.38 7.41
C PRO A 140 -5.55 9.27 8.30
N THR A 141 -4.97 9.81 9.36
CA THR A 141 -5.75 10.55 10.37
C THR A 141 -6.23 11.86 9.75
N PRO A 142 -7.55 12.05 9.53
CA PRO A 142 -8.05 13.21 8.77
C PRO A 142 -7.79 14.54 9.49
N SER A 143 -7.63 14.54 10.82
CA SER A 143 -7.29 15.76 11.57
C SER A 143 -5.91 16.33 11.22
N GLU A 144 -5.06 15.56 10.56
CA GLU A 144 -3.73 16.00 10.11
C GLU A 144 -3.80 16.68 8.73
N LEU A 145 -4.89 16.48 7.97
CA LEU A 145 -5.07 17.04 6.63
C LEU A 145 -6.16 18.11 6.63
N ALA A 146 -5.77 19.36 6.39
CA ALA A 146 -6.74 20.43 6.12
C ALA A 146 -7.52 20.14 4.81
N PRO A 147 -8.73 20.69 4.63
CA PRO A 147 -9.49 20.51 3.39
C PRO A 147 -8.65 20.87 2.16
N GLY A 148 -8.62 19.97 1.17
CA GLY A 148 -7.82 20.12 -0.05
C GLY A 148 -6.35 19.70 0.07
N PHE A 149 -5.90 19.21 1.22
CA PHE A 149 -4.57 18.64 1.40
C PHE A 149 -4.58 17.11 1.37
N VAL A 150 -3.49 16.54 0.88
CA VAL A 150 -3.26 15.11 0.76
C VAL A 150 -1.81 14.79 1.14
N TYR A 151 -1.57 13.54 1.49
CA TYR A 151 -0.23 13.00 1.59
C TYR A 151 0.35 12.70 0.20
N SER A 152 1.62 13.03 0.02
CA SER A 152 2.40 12.81 -1.19
C SER A 152 3.72 12.12 -0.82
N GLU A 153 3.86 10.87 -1.24
CA GLU A 153 5.07 10.07 -1.18
C GLU A 153 5.96 10.42 -2.38
N THR A 154 7.22 10.73 -2.10
CA THR A 154 8.25 11.09 -3.08
C THR A 154 9.56 10.40 -2.74
N VAL A 155 10.44 10.23 -3.72
CA VAL A 155 11.79 9.68 -3.48
C VAL A 155 12.56 10.59 -2.52
N GLY A 156 13.09 10.01 -1.44
CA GLY A 156 13.91 10.69 -0.45
C GLY A 156 15.36 10.89 -0.91
N GLN A 157 16.16 11.52 -0.05
CA GLN A 157 17.60 11.68 -0.29
C GLN A 157 18.43 10.50 0.27
N GLY A 158 17.84 9.69 1.15
CA GLY A 158 18.46 8.49 1.70
C GLY A 158 18.43 7.29 0.76
N ASP A 159 19.24 6.28 1.09
CA ASP A 159 19.21 4.98 0.40
C ASP A 159 17.83 4.33 0.54
N ARG A 160 17.22 4.01 -0.61
CA ARG A 160 15.91 3.34 -0.71
C ARG A 160 14.88 3.96 0.25
N GLU A 161 14.75 5.28 0.18
CA GLU A 161 13.87 6.06 1.05
C GLU A 161 12.70 6.67 0.26
N GLN A 162 11.50 6.58 0.81
CA GLN A 162 10.36 7.40 0.43
C GLN A 162 10.10 8.41 1.54
N VAL A 163 9.76 9.64 1.17
CA VAL A 163 9.42 10.71 2.09
C VAL A 163 7.97 11.14 1.85
N LEU A 164 7.21 11.15 2.94
CA LEU A 164 5.82 11.58 3.00
C LEU A 164 5.76 13.08 3.29
N ASN A 165 5.08 13.82 2.42
CA ASN A 165 4.83 15.25 2.59
C ASN A 165 3.33 15.54 2.56
N ILE A 166 2.88 16.55 3.32
CA ILE A 166 1.53 17.08 3.19
C ILE A 166 1.55 18.19 2.15
N VAL A 167 0.79 18.03 1.08
CA VAL A 167 0.72 18.98 -0.04
C VAL A 167 -0.72 19.30 -0.39
N HIS A 168 -0.94 20.44 -1.04
CA HIS A 168 -2.26 20.79 -1.55
C HIS A 168 -2.55 19.96 -2.81
N GLN A 169 -3.76 19.42 -2.95
CA GLN A 169 -4.11 18.53 -4.06
C GLN A 169 -3.89 19.18 -5.44
N SER A 170 -4.07 20.50 -5.55
CA SER A 170 -3.82 21.21 -6.80
C SER A 170 -2.35 21.29 -7.21
N SER A 171 -1.39 21.07 -6.29
CA SER A 171 0.04 21.04 -6.64
C SER A 171 0.46 19.73 -7.30
N LEU A 172 -0.39 18.70 -7.29
CA LEU A 172 -0.15 17.41 -7.93
C LEU A 172 -0.48 17.39 -9.43
N GLN A 173 -0.80 18.54 -10.03
CA GLN A 173 -1.18 18.63 -11.45
C GLN A 173 0.05 18.55 -12.36
N GLY A 174 0.05 17.59 -13.29
CA GLY A 174 1.09 17.45 -14.33
C GLY A 174 2.22 16.48 -14.00
N GLU A 175 2.26 15.93 -12.79
CA GLU A 175 3.21 14.89 -12.40
C GLU A 175 2.61 13.48 -12.60
N LYS A 176 3.47 12.46 -12.68
CA LYS A 176 3.02 11.05 -12.63
C LYS A 176 2.60 10.72 -11.21
N THR A 177 1.38 11.13 -10.87
CA THR A 177 0.77 10.97 -9.56
C THR A 177 -0.14 9.76 -9.56
N TYR A 178 0.07 8.85 -8.60
CA TYR A 178 -0.73 7.64 -8.45
C TYR A 178 -1.42 7.62 -7.10
N GLN A 179 -2.73 7.35 -7.09
CA GLN A 179 -3.51 7.23 -5.86
C GLN A 179 -3.22 5.89 -5.17
N THR A 180 -2.91 5.92 -3.86
CA THR A 180 -2.46 4.71 -3.13
C THR A 180 -3.29 4.35 -1.92
N SER A 181 -4.08 5.27 -1.37
CA SER A 181 -5.02 5.00 -0.28
C SER A 181 -6.25 5.90 -0.40
N TRP A 182 -7.40 5.37 -0.02
CA TRP A 182 -8.68 6.07 -0.08
C TRP A 182 -9.44 5.96 1.24
N VAL A 183 -9.91 7.09 1.77
CA VAL A 183 -10.69 7.12 3.02
C VAL A 183 -12.16 7.32 2.67
N PRO A 184 -13.07 6.52 3.23
CA PRO A 184 -14.49 6.73 3.03
C PRO A 184 -14.96 8.00 3.77
N THR A 185 -15.67 8.85 3.04
CA THR A 185 -16.30 10.07 3.51
C THR A 185 -17.80 9.99 3.26
N LEU A 186 -18.58 10.21 4.31
CA LEU A 186 -20.03 10.31 4.21
C LEU A 186 -20.41 11.69 3.69
N ASN A 187 -21.16 11.74 2.59
CA ASN A 187 -21.79 12.95 2.13
C ASN A 187 -23.01 13.25 3.03
N PRO A 188 -23.03 14.35 3.79
CA PRO A 188 -24.11 14.64 4.73
C PRO A 188 -25.43 15.01 4.04
N GLN A 189 -25.40 15.42 2.76
CA GLN A 189 -26.60 15.85 2.04
C GLN A 189 -27.46 14.68 1.54
N ASP A 190 -26.83 13.63 1.01
CA ASP A 190 -27.52 12.49 0.39
C ASP A 190 -27.22 11.14 1.05
N GLN A 191 -26.41 11.13 2.11
CA GLN A 191 -25.95 9.92 2.81
C GLN A 191 -25.17 8.96 1.90
N SER A 192 -24.72 9.42 0.73
CA SER A 192 -23.87 8.62 -0.15
C SER A 192 -22.46 8.54 0.41
N PHE A 193 -21.79 7.42 0.16
CA PHE A 193 -20.38 7.28 0.47
C PHE A 193 -19.53 7.67 -0.72
N THR A 194 -18.48 8.43 -0.44
CA THR A 194 -17.43 8.74 -1.40
C THR A 194 -16.11 8.25 -0.82
N MET A 195 -15.20 7.81 -1.67
CA MET A 195 -13.84 7.50 -1.26
C MET A 195 -12.90 8.56 -1.81
N SER A 196 -12.33 9.35 -0.90
CA SER A 196 -11.38 10.40 -1.25
C SER A 196 -9.97 9.85 -1.14
N CYS A 197 -9.18 9.99 -2.20
CA CYS A 197 -7.78 9.64 -2.13
C CYS A 197 -7.04 10.60 -1.20
N THR A 198 -6.32 10.04 -0.22
CA THR A 198 -5.56 10.81 0.78
C THR A 198 -4.07 10.59 0.68
N HIS A 199 -3.60 9.56 -0.05
CA HIS A 199 -2.19 9.30 -0.32
C HIS A 199 -1.92 9.18 -1.82
N ASN A 200 -0.88 9.86 -2.26
CA ASN A 200 -0.41 9.83 -3.63
C ASN A 200 1.08 9.48 -3.67
N CYS A 201 1.51 8.71 -4.65
CA CYS A 201 2.92 8.54 -4.99
C CYS A 201 3.28 9.41 -6.19
N VAL A 202 4.40 10.12 -6.12
CA VAL A 202 4.89 11.05 -7.14
C VAL A 202 6.33 10.67 -7.52
N GLY A 203 6.57 10.53 -8.81
CA GLY A 203 7.93 10.35 -9.34
C GLY A 203 8.57 9.00 -8.98
N CYS A 204 7.81 8.07 -8.40
CA CYS A 204 8.24 6.69 -8.12
C CYS A 204 8.24 5.89 -9.42
N LEU A 205 9.26 6.14 -10.27
CA LEU A 205 9.52 5.32 -11.45
C LEU A 205 10.25 4.04 -11.02
N ASP A 206 10.08 3.00 -11.83
CA ASP A 206 10.83 1.75 -11.69
C ASP A 206 12.32 2.08 -11.61
N ASN A 207 12.93 1.99 -10.43
CA ASN A 207 14.37 1.82 -10.34
C ASN A 207 14.69 0.45 -10.94
N GLN A 208 14.81 0.39 -12.27
CA GLN A 208 15.25 -0.80 -13.00
C GLN A 208 16.67 -1.23 -12.59
N ASP A 209 17.39 -0.38 -11.86
CA ASP A 209 18.76 -0.60 -11.43
C ASP A 209 18.92 -1.62 -10.28
N ASP A 210 17.84 -2.08 -9.64
CA ASP A 210 17.91 -3.11 -8.58
C ASP A 210 17.92 -4.58 -9.10
N ILE A 211 17.88 -4.80 -10.43
CA ILE A 211 18.05 -6.14 -11.04
C ILE A 211 19.56 -6.47 -11.22
N GLY A 212 20.45 -5.57 -10.81
CA GLY A 212 21.89 -5.63 -11.07
C GLY A 212 22.77 -6.43 -10.11
N GLN A 213 22.25 -7.25 -9.18
CA GLN A 213 23.11 -8.12 -8.36
C GLN A 213 22.60 -9.58 -8.25
N ASN A 214 23.42 -10.47 -8.81
CA ASN A 214 23.49 -11.92 -8.57
C ASN A 214 22.45 -12.84 -9.25
N PHE A 215 22.53 -12.93 -10.58
CA PHE A 215 22.45 -14.24 -11.25
C PHE A 215 23.77 -14.51 -11.99
N GLU A 216 24.79 -14.93 -11.24
CA GLU A 216 25.88 -15.71 -11.79
C GLU A 216 25.29 -17.07 -12.21
N ILE A 217 24.78 -17.13 -13.44
CA ILE A 217 24.46 -18.38 -14.10
C ILE A 217 25.81 -19.07 -14.31
N GLN A 218 26.08 -20.14 -13.57
CA GLN A 218 27.11 -21.12 -13.93
C GLN A 218 26.79 -21.66 -15.33
N ARG A 219 27.32 -20.97 -16.36
CA ARG A 219 27.35 -21.46 -17.73
C ARG A 219 28.67 -22.17 -17.95
N GLY A 220 28.56 -23.48 -18.12
CA GLY A 220 29.27 -24.16 -19.18
C GLY A 220 30.57 -24.84 -18.76
N ALA A 221 30.44 -26.13 -18.47
CA ALA A 221 31.47 -27.10 -18.78
C ALA A 221 31.98 -26.87 -20.22
N LYS A 222 33.28 -26.62 -20.37
CA LYS A 222 33.97 -26.84 -21.64
C LYS A 222 34.44 -28.29 -21.66
N PHE A 223 33.80 -29.08 -22.51
CA PHE A 223 34.47 -30.16 -23.21
C PHE A 223 35.53 -29.54 -24.13
N GLU A 224 36.79 -29.91 -23.93
CA GLU A 224 37.78 -29.91 -25.01
C GLU A 224 38.35 -31.32 -25.09
N SER A 225 37.99 -32.00 -26.18
CA SER A 225 38.62 -33.21 -26.66
C SER A 225 39.76 -32.83 -27.59
N PHE A 226 40.98 -33.29 -27.29
CA PHE A 226 41.93 -33.89 -28.23
C PHE A 226 42.86 -34.81 -27.45
#